data_AF-A0A3L7SQA1-F1
#
_entry.id   AF-A0A3L7SQA1-F1
#
_cell.length_a   1.000
_cell.length_b   1.000
_cell.length_c   1.000
_cell.angle_alpha   90.00
_cell.angle_beta   90.00
_cell.angle_gamma   90.00
#
_symmetry.space_group_name_H-M   'P 1'
#
loop_
_entity.id
_entity.type
_entity.pdbx_description
1 polymer ?
#
loop_
_entity_poly.entity_id
_entity_poly.type
_entity_poly.pdbx_seq_one_letter_code
_entity_poly.pdbx_strand_id
1 'polypeptide(L)'
;MNHRLRSGKAWTFVMAIAGAIVGGAVGASCSLGVPLTPTFARPIDQSRLRITPFATGLANPTSMAELADGSLLVATSNGAQTWIAHDLFGSTSSALVRLVDTDGDGVADGAPQVLAAAGLPGLVTSVRRVGNLVVALSAQSGGPAITAWRTGATPSDPLSAAGKLSFSFPAGWEHTTYALAMRPATAGGIEIFFNVGSKLNNAATSASETVGLSASGGASFVGVGGDVQMAGDSIQRVVVTDTGSSLSVVAPVPIATGLRNAAGMTFDGAGNLWFEDNGIDNPANPSASWSADTLHVISAALIGVTVPDFGFAGTYVDYATGAIVGPTAGVTLPVADFRPIGGEKSEGAVELAFAPSSFPDDLAGGIFVPFSGAWNAGGQANTENPVSWVDPATGRSFHFIENQIMGHPNGVLATSSAIFLSDLNFTGAMVGTVDGIAADRGGVIYRISPLAVPEPSSAVTCLMAVVCGIGVVRARGRRRLSVSARSR
;
A
#
# COMPACT_ATOMS: atom_id res chain seq x y z
N MET A 1 -30.09 6.12 -33.36
CA MET A 1 -30.08 7.45 -32.71
C MET A 1 -29.31 7.32 -31.41
N ASN A 2 -28.33 8.20 -31.23
CA ASN A 2 -27.17 8.04 -30.35
C ASN A 2 -27.52 8.07 -28.85
N HIS A 3 -27.23 6.99 -28.12
CA HIS A 3 -27.04 7.03 -26.67
C HIS A 3 -25.54 6.91 -26.39
N ARG A 4 -24.92 8.04 -26.02
CA ARG A 4 -23.52 8.10 -25.56
C ARG A 4 -23.48 7.65 -24.10
N LEU A 5 -22.70 6.60 -23.85
CA LEU A 5 -22.32 6.11 -22.53
C LEU A 5 -21.48 7.19 -21.82
N ARG A 6 -21.82 7.50 -20.57
CA ARG A 6 -20.99 8.26 -19.62
C ARG A 6 -20.61 7.26 -18.53
N SER A 7 -19.36 6.83 -18.50
CA SER A 7 -18.80 5.94 -17.48
C SER A 7 -18.05 6.74 -16.42
N GLY A 8 -18.31 6.43 -15.15
CA GLY A 8 -17.54 6.89 -13.99
C GLY A 8 -16.17 6.22 -13.92
N LYS A 9 -15.41 6.51 -12.86
CA LYS A 9 -14.00 6.16 -12.57
C LYS A 9 -13.69 4.63 -12.45
N ALA A 10 -14.35 3.79 -13.23
CA ALA A 10 -13.91 2.42 -13.50
C ALA A 10 -13.38 2.28 -14.93
N TRP A 11 -12.11 1.96 -15.01
CA TRP A 11 -11.25 2.25 -16.15
C TRP A 11 -11.31 1.15 -17.23
N THR A 12 -12.11 1.39 -18.27
CA THR A 12 -11.96 0.76 -19.59
C THR A 12 -11.95 1.83 -20.69
N PHE A 13 -10.96 1.77 -21.57
CA PHE A 13 -10.63 2.71 -22.65
C PHE A 13 -11.80 3.04 -23.61
N VAL A 14 -12.01 4.34 -23.96
CA VAL A 14 -12.12 4.91 -25.33
C VAL A 14 -12.22 6.47 -25.28
N MET A 15 -11.18 7.12 -25.83
CA MET A 15 -11.11 8.38 -26.63
C MET A 15 -11.96 9.63 -26.27
N ALA A 16 -11.27 10.76 -26.04
CA ALA A 16 -11.51 12.02 -26.77
C ALA A 16 -10.34 13.02 -26.63
N ILE A 17 -9.85 13.51 -27.77
CA ILE A 17 -8.79 14.50 -27.95
C ILE A 17 -9.31 15.92 -27.66
N ALA A 18 -8.51 16.75 -26.98
CA ALA A 18 -8.48 18.19 -27.21
C ALA A 18 -7.08 18.75 -26.90
N GLY A 19 -6.37 19.16 -27.95
CA GLY A 19 -5.07 19.82 -27.85
C GLY A 19 -5.20 21.32 -27.64
N ALA A 20 -4.24 21.88 -26.90
CA ALA A 20 -3.58 23.16 -27.20
C ALA A 20 -2.41 23.35 -26.22
N ILE A 21 -1.20 22.94 -26.62
CA ILE A 21 0.05 23.44 -26.02
C ILE A 21 0.64 24.44 -27.00
N VAL A 22 0.58 25.73 -26.65
CA VAL A 22 1.40 26.76 -27.28
C VAL A 22 2.67 26.87 -26.43
N GLY A 23 3.80 26.59 -27.06
CA GLY A 23 5.11 26.57 -26.44
C GLY A 23 5.64 27.95 -26.08
N GLY A 24 6.43 27.97 -25.00
CA GLY A 24 7.36 29.04 -24.66
C GLY A 24 8.58 28.41 -24.00
N ALA A 25 9.62 28.17 -24.79
CA ALA A 25 10.90 27.66 -24.31
C ALA A 25 11.70 28.80 -23.67
N VAL A 26 12.11 28.64 -22.40
CA VAL A 26 13.22 29.41 -21.83
C VAL A 26 14.01 28.54 -20.84
N GLY A 27 15.29 28.31 -21.18
CA GLY A 27 16.41 28.24 -20.24
C GLY A 27 16.46 27.08 -19.24
N ALA A 28 17.07 25.96 -19.65
CA ALA A 28 17.51 24.90 -18.76
C ALA A 28 18.53 25.43 -17.72
N SER A 29 18.18 25.30 -16.45
CA SER A 29 19.13 25.20 -15.34
C SER A 29 18.83 23.88 -14.63
N CYS A 30 19.56 22.83 -14.98
CA CYS A 30 19.49 21.56 -14.28
C CYS A 30 20.10 21.71 -12.88
N SER A 31 19.26 21.93 -11.87
CA SER A 31 19.52 21.32 -10.58
C SER A 31 18.79 19.99 -10.58
N LEU A 32 19.52 18.88 -10.43
CA LEU A 32 18.92 17.65 -9.92
C LEU A 32 18.43 17.98 -8.52
N GLY A 33 17.15 18.38 -8.43
CA GLY A 33 16.50 18.72 -7.17
C GLY A 33 16.58 17.50 -6.28
N VAL A 34 17.19 17.66 -5.11
CA VAL A 34 17.07 16.72 -4.01
C VAL A 34 15.59 16.36 -3.89
N PRO A 35 15.20 15.07 -3.84
CA PRO A 35 13.81 14.70 -3.58
C PRO A 35 13.37 15.46 -2.34
N LEU A 36 12.33 16.30 -2.48
CA LEU A 36 11.75 16.97 -1.33
C LEU A 36 11.42 15.88 -0.32
N THR A 37 12.14 15.85 0.81
CA THR A 37 11.73 14.97 1.90
C THR A 37 10.36 15.47 2.32
N PRO A 38 9.30 14.64 2.25
CA PRO A 38 7.98 15.05 2.69
C PRO A 38 8.08 15.57 4.11
N THR A 39 7.84 16.87 4.30
CA THR A 39 7.56 17.38 5.64
C THR A 39 6.26 16.72 6.09
N PHE A 40 6.27 15.98 7.21
CA PHE A 40 5.04 15.40 7.77
C PHE A 40 3.91 16.43 7.84
N ALA A 41 2.67 15.96 7.75
CA ALA A 41 1.47 16.79 7.90
C ALA A 41 1.49 17.68 9.14
N ARG A 42 2.01 17.16 10.25
CA ARG A 42 1.90 17.82 11.56
C ARG A 42 3.27 18.16 12.13
N PRO A 43 3.49 19.41 12.56
CA PRO A 43 4.73 19.82 13.22
C PRO A 43 5.09 18.97 14.45
N ILE A 44 4.08 18.49 15.19
CA ILE A 44 4.30 17.64 16.37
C ILE A 44 4.89 16.28 16.00
N ASP A 45 4.53 15.73 14.84
CA ASP A 45 5.05 14.45 14.37
C ASP A 45 6.47 14.59 13.84
N GLN A 46 6.82 15.74 13.25
CA GLN A 46 8.20 16.05 12.84
C GLN A 46 9.18 16.11 14.02
N SER A 47 8.70 16.32 15.25
CA SER A 47 9.52 16.28 16.46
C SER A 47 9.75 14.87 17.02
N ARG A 48 9.01 13.87 16.51
CA ARG A 48 9.02 12.49 17.04
C ARG A 48 9.31 11.43 15.98
N LEU A 49 9.16 11.75 14.71
CA LEU A 49 9.32 10.84 13.59
C LEU A 49 10.22 11.47 12.52
N ARG A 50 10.95 10.60 11.81
CA ARG A 50 11.80 10.91 10.67
C ARG A 50 11.24 10.24 9.43
N ILE A 51 11.01 11.02 8.36
CA ILE A 51 10.80 10.51 7.01
C ILE A 51 12.12 10.66 6.25
N THR A 52 12.57 9.60 5.60
CA THR A 52 13.67 9.66 4.62
C THR A 52 13.24 8.98 3.33
N PRO A 53 13.61 9.50 2.15
CA PRO A 53 13.61 8.70 0.94
C PRO A 53 14.55 7.50 1.16
N PHE A 54 13.97 6.30 1.19
CA PHE A 54 14.70 5.05 1.30
C PHE A 54 15.26 4.65 -0.07
N ALA A 55 14.43 4.73 -1.12
CA ALA A 55 14.86 4.49 -2.49
C ALA A 55 14.07 5.39 -3.45
N THR A 56 14.69 5.78 -4.56
CA THR A 56 14.09 6.68 -5.56
C THR A 56 14.37 6.17 -6.97
N GLY A 57 13.63 6.66 -7.96
CA GLY A 57 13.83 6.30 -9.36
C GLY A 57 13.24 4.94 -9.73
N LEU A 58 12.35 4.41 -8.89
CA LEU A 58 11.68 3.14 -9.10
C LEU A 58 10.55 3.29 -10.13
N ALA A 59 10.24 2.20 -10.82
CA ALA A 59 9.09 2.15 -11.72
C ALA A 59 7.81 1.82 -10.93
N ASN A 60 6.99 2.84 -10.68
CA ASN A 60 5.66 2.75 -10.05
C ASN A 60 5.61 1.70 -8.90
N PRO A 61 6.30 1.92 -7.78
CA PRO A 61 6.33 0.97 -6.67
C PRO A 61 4.98 0.90 -5.95
N THR A 62 4.38 -0.30 -5.86
CA THR A 62 2.99 -0.47 -5.38
C THR A 62 2.87 -1.24 -4.07
N SER A 63 3.74 -2.22 -3.81
CA SER A 63 3.62 -3.08 -2.63
C SER A 63 4.97 -3.65 -2.21
N MET A 64 5.08 -4.01 -0.93
CA MET A 64 6.34 -4.39 -0.30
C MET A 64 6.17 -5.58 0.64
N ALA A 65 7.23 -6.37 0.80
CA ALA A 65 7.36 -7.38 1.84
C ALA A 65 8.77 -7.38 2.44
N GLU A 66 8.88 -7.69 3.73
CA GLU A 66 10.19 -7.82 4.41
C GLU A 66 10.80 -9.22 4.18
N LEU A 67 12.07 -9.25 3.79
CA LEU A 67 12.86 -10.48 3.65
C LEU A 67 13.51 -10.87 4.99
N ALA A 68 14.07 -12.08 5.06
CA ALA A 68 14.56 -12.65 6.33
C ALA A 68 15.73 -11.89 6.96
N ASP A 69 16.45 -11.08 6.18
CA ASP A 69 17.56 -10.22 6.62
C ASP A 69 17.13 -8.76 6.88
N GLY A 70 15.84 -8.45 6.84
CA GLY A 70 15.30 -7.09 6.99
C GLY A 70 15.35 -6.25 5.71
N SER A 71 15.91 -6.76 4.61
CA SER A 71 15.84 -6.08 3.31
C SER A 71 14.40 -6.08 2.76
N LEU A 72 14.09 -5.13 1.89
CA LEU A 72 12.76 -5.01 1.30
C LEU A 72 12.69 -5.69 -0.05
N LEU A 73 11.63 -6.45 -0.27
CA LEU A 73 11.18 -6.87 -1.59
C LEU A 73 10.06 -5.93 -2.05
N VAL A 74 10.26 -5.26 -3.17
CA VAL A 74 9.36 -4.23 -3.70
C VAL A 74 8.83 -4.65 -5.06
N ALA A 75 7.51 -4.58 -5.25
CA ALA A 75 6.90 -4.67 -6.57
C ALA A 75 7.08 -3.35 -7.33
N THR A 76 7.58 -3.46 -8.56
CA THR A 76 7.72 -2.35 -9.50
C THR A 76 7.05 -2.70 -10.82
N SER A 77 6.35 -1.74 -11.42
CA SER A 77 5.63 -1.91 -12.69
C SER A 77 6.08 -0.86 -13.71
N ASN A 78 6.62 -1.31 -14.85
CA ASN A 78 7.04 -0.40 -15.91
C ASN A 78 5.83 0.12 -16.66
N GLY A 79 5.79 1.43 -16.92
CA GLY A 79 4.73 2.02 -17.72
C GLY A 79 4.84 1.54 -19.17
N ALA A 80 3.72 1.24 -19.81
CA ALA A 80 3.74 0.82 -21.19
C ALA A 80 4.05 1.96 -22.15
N GLN A 81 4.80 1.63 -23.19
CA GLN A 81 5.06 2.50 -24.32
C GLN A 81 3.93 2.33 -25.33
N THR A 82 2.78 2.94 -25.04
CA THR A 82 1.62 2.94 -25.95
C THR A 82 1.62 4.23 -26.77
N TRP A 83 0.46 4.64 -27.29
CA TRP A 83 0.29 5.98 -27.87
C TRP A 83 0.36 7.07 -26.79
N ILE A 84 0.19 6.71 -25.51
CA ILE A 84 0.62 7.48 -24.35
C ILE A 84 1.87 6.79 -23.78
N ALA A 85 2.97 7.54 -23.65
CA ALA A 85 4.21 7.01 -23.09
C ALA A 85 4.06 6.76 -21.58
N HIS A 86 4.73 5.73 -21.07
CA HIS A 86 4.83 5.41 -19.64
C HIS A 86 3.49 5.19 -18.91
N ASP A 87 2.50 4.59 -19.57
CA ASP A 87 1.18 4.32 -18.98
C ASP A 87 1.24 3.18 -17.95
N LEU A 88 1.03 3.49 -16.67
CA LEU A 88 0.98 2.50 -15.58
C LEU A 88 -0.07 1.40 -15.80
N PHE A 89 -1.27 1.75 -16.26
CA PHE A 89 -2.39 0.81 -16.41
C PHE A 89 -2.28 0.00 -17.70
N GLY A 90 -1.51 0.52 -18.66
CA GLY A 90 -1.05 -0.22 -19.81
C GLY A 90 0.10 -1.18 -19.52
N SER A 91 0.66 -1.20 -18.30
CA SER A 91 1.90 -1.91 -17.99
C SER A 91 1.94 -3.33 -18.56
N THR A 92 3.06 -3.67 -19.19
CA THR A 92 3.29 -4.99 -19.78
C THR A 92 4.38 -5.77 -19.09
N SER A 93 5.12 -5.15 -18.16
CA SER A 93 6.24 -5.78 -17.47
C SER A 93 6.43 -5.22 -16.08
N SER A 94 6.77 -6.12 -15.16
CA SER A 94 6.99 -5.81 -13.75
C SER A 94 8.10 -6.68 -13.18
N ALA A 95 8.61 -6.27 -12.02
CA ALA A 95 9.63 -6.99 -11.30
C ALA A 95 9.42 -6.90 -9.79
N LEU A 96 9.87 -7.95 -9.10
CA LEU A 96 10.14 -7.92 -7.67
C LEU A 96 11.63 -7.60 -7.49
N VAL A 97 11.92 -6.44 -6.92
CA VAL A 97 13.28 -5.95 -6.70
C VAL A 97 13.59 -5.90 -5.22
N ARG A 98 14.82 -6.28 -4.86
CA ARG A 98 15.33 -6.22 -3.49
C ARG A 98 16.09 -4.92 -3.27
N LEU A 99 15.82 -4.28 -2.14
CA LEU A 99 16.46 -3.07 -1.65
C LEU A 99 17.07 -3.37 -0.27
N VAL A 100 18.32 -2.97 -0.05
CA VAL A 100 19.11 -3.33 1.14
C VAL A 100 19.63 -2.06 1.79
N ASP A 101 19.64 -1.99 3.11
CA ASP A 101 20.29 -0.92 3.88
C ASP A 101 21.27 -1.61 4.84
N THR A 102 22.52 -1.75 4.37
CA THR A 102 23.55 -2.56 5.01
C THR A 102 24.21 -1.80 6.16
N ASP A 103 24.33 -0.47 6.03
CA ASP A 103 24.94 0.39 7.06
C ASP A 103 23.92 0.96 8.06
N GLY A 104 22.63 0.78 7.79
CA GLY A 104 21.53 1.14 8.69
C GLY A 104 21.21 2.63 8.70
N ASP A 105 21.67 3.41 7.72
CA ASP A 105 21.51 4.86 7.68
C ASP A 105 20.08 5.31 7.30
N GLY A 106 19.25 4.37 6.86
CA GLY A 106 17.87 4.57 6.42
C GLY A 106 17.71 4.89 4.94
N VAL A 107 18.71 4.56 4.12
CA VAL A 107 18.73 4.65 2.67
C VAL A 107 19.13 3.29 2.09
N ALA A 108 18.53 2.93 0.96
CA ALA A 108 18.89 1.72 0.25
C ALA A 108 20.25 1.87 -0.46
N ASP A 109 21.13 0.89 -0.25
CA ASP A 109 22.43 0.75 -0.88
C ASP A 109 22.34 0.32 -2.34
N GLY A 110 23.04 1.04 -3.19
CA GLY A 110 23.29 0.64 -4.57
C GLY A 110 22.02 0.57 -5.44
N ALA A 111 22.09 -0.21 -6.51
CA ALA A 111 20.98 -0.37 -7.44
C ALA A 111 20.03 -1.51 -6.99
N PRO A 112 18.72 -1.40 -7.24
CA PRO A 112 17.76 -2.46 -6.93
C PRO A 112 18.14 -3.80 -7.59
N GLN A 113 18.13 -4.88 -6.82
CA GLN A 113 18.44 -6.21 -7.30
C GLN A 113 17.16 -6.92 -7.77
N VAL A 114 17.02 -7.24 -9.06
CA VAL A 114 15.85 -7.99 -9.56
C VAL A 114 15.92 -9.43 -9.07
N LEU A 115 14.92 -9.86 -8.28
CA LEU A 115 14.79 -11.26 -7.83
C LEU A 115 13.77 -12.06 -8.63
N ALA A 116 12.76 -11.39 -9.22
CA ALA A 116 11.83 -12.00 -10.17
C ALA A 116 11.32 -10.97 -11.18
N ALA A 117 11.21 -11.37 -12.45
CA ALA A 117 10.54 -10.58 -13.49
C ALA A 117 9.63 -11.45 -14.39
N ALA A 118 9.82 -12.77 -14.40
CA ALA A 118 8.98 -13.70 -15.14
C ALA A 118 7.66 -13.95 -14.39
N GLY A 119 6.56 -14.13 -15.13
CA GLY A 119 5.27 -14.50 -14.55
C GLY A 119 4.49 -13.37 -13.88
N LEU A 120 4.93 -12.12 -14.06
CA LEU A 120 4.27 -10.91 -13.57
C LEU A 120 3.64 -10.15 -14.77
N PRO A 121 2.36 -10.44 -15.11
CA PRO A 121 1.70 -9.74 -16.21
C PRO A 121 1.35 -8.32 -15.77
N GLY A 122 2.11 -7.31 -16.24
CA GLY A 122 1.78 -5.90 -16.04
C GLY A 122 1.68 -5.47 -14.58
N LEU A 123 0.74 -4.57 -14.27
CA LEU A 123 0.61 -3.92 -12.97
C LEU A 123 0.53 -4.92 -11.82
N VAL A 124 1.53 -4.91 -10.94
CA VAL A 124 1.53 -5.64 -9.66
C VAL A 124 0.94 -4.74 -8.60
N THR A 125 -0.02 -5.22 -7.83
CA THR A 125 -0.74 -4.41 -6.82
C THR A 125 -0.51 -4.90 -5.39
N SER A 126 -0.10 -6.15 -5.21
CA SER A 126 0.18 -6.69 -3.87
C SER A 126 1.33 -7.67 -3.89
N VAL A 127 2.19 -7.60 -2.87
CA VAL A 127 3.24 -8.59 -2.58
C VAL A 127 3.12 -9.00 -1.12
N ARG A 128 3.16 -10.31 -0.88
CA ARG A 128 3.11 -10.90 0.46
C ARG A 128 4.10 -12.04 0.58
N ARG A 129 4.60 -12.26 1.79
CA ARG A 129 5.52 -13.35 2.11
C ARG A 129 5.10 -14.04 3.39
N VAL A 130 5.04 -15.37 3.36
CA VAL A 130 4.88 -16.21 4.55
C VAL A 130 5.93 -17.32 4.50
N GLY A 131 6.87 -17.29 5.43
CA GLY A 131 8.02 -18.20 5.43
C GLY A 131 8.84 -18.06 4.14
N ASN A 132 8.98 -19.15 3.39
CA ASN A 132 9.75 -19.19 2.14
C ASN A 132 8.89 -18.93 0.89
N LEU A 133 7.57 -18.79 1.03
CA LEU A 133 6.68 -18.52 -0.10
C LEU A 133 6.47 -17.00 -0.24
N VAL A 134 6.83 -16.48 -1.41
CA VAL A 134 6.53 -15.12 -1.85
C VAL A 134 5.43 -15.19 -2.87
N VAL A 135 4.44 -14.31 -2.75
CA VAL A 135 3.30 -14.25 -3.65
C VAL A 135 3.11 -12.80 -4.10
N ALA A 136 2.84 -12.61 -5.39
CA ALA A 136 2.46 -11.32 -5.95
C ALA A 136 1.15 -11.43 -6.71
N LEU A 137 0.30 -10.40 -6.58
CA LEU A 137 -0.89 -10.23 -7.39
C LEU A 137 -0.64 -9.19 -8.47
N SER A 138 -0.91 -9.60 -9.70
CA SER A 138 -1.00 -8.69 -10.84
C SER A 138 -2.46 -8.43 -11.18
N ALA A 139 -2.86 -7.16 -11.21
CA ALA A 139 -4.21 -6.71 -11.51
C ALA A 139 -4.43 -6.38 -13.00
N GLN A 140 -3.42 -6.61 -13.84
CA GLN A 140 -3.42 -6.22 -15.25
C GLN A 140 -4.65 -6.74 -16.00
N SER A 141 -5.33 -5.82 -16.69
CA SER A 141 -6.50 -6.16 -17.51
C SER A 141 -6.15 -7.22 -18.56
N GLY A 142 -7.02 -8.22 -18.71
CA GLY A 142 -6.84 -9.33 -19.66
C GLY A 142 -5.90 -10.44 -19.20
N GLY A 143 -5.26 -10.33 -18.03
CA GLY A 143 -4.47 -11.43 -17.47
C GLY A 143 -4.16 -11.31 -15.98
N PRO A 144 -5.11 -10.93 -15.11
CA PRO A 144 -4.83 -10.85 -13.69
C PRO A 144 -4.45 -12.22 -13.13
N ALA A 145 -3.51 -12.25 -12.19
CA ALA A 145 -2.96 -13.48 -11.65
C ALA A 145 -2.31 -13.31 -10.29
N ILE A 146 -2.37 -14.38 -9.49
CA ILE A 146 -1.53 -14.57 -8.31
C ILE A 146 -0.38 -15.49 -8.73
N THR A 147 0.85 -14.99 -8.68
CA THR A 147 2.05 -15.78 -8.97
C THR A 147 2.84 -16.02 -7.68
N ALA A 148 3.33 -17.24 -7.49
CA ALA A 148 4.04 -17.66 -6.30
C ALA A 148 5.46 -18.13 -6.63
N TRP A 149 6.39 -17.82 -5.74
CA TRP A 149 7.79 -18.24 -5.79
C TRP A 149 8.29 -18.74 -4.44
N ARG A 150 9.34 -19.55 -4.47
CA ARG A 150 10.14 -19.89 -3.29
C ARG A 150 11.38 -19.02 -3.22
N THR A 151 11.68 -18.54 -2.02
CA THR A 151 12.97 -17.92 -1.71
C THR A 151 14.11 -18.92 -1.85
N GLY A 152 15.31 -18.44 -2.19
CA GLY A 152 16.52 -19.28 -2.18
C GLY A 152 17.08 -19.51 -0.77
N ALA A 153 18.32 -19.96 -0.71
CA ALA A 153 19.06 -20.20 0.53
C ALA A 153 19.40 -18.88 1.25
N THR A 154 19.60 -17.80 0.48
CA THR A 154 19.80 -16.44 1.00
C THR A 154 18.73 -15.48 0.46
N PRO A 155 18.44 -14.37 1.17
CA PRO A 155 17.52 -13.34 0.69
C PRO A 155 17.90 -12.68 -0.65
N SER A 156 19.18 -12.74 -1.03
CA SER A 156 19.67 -12.22 -2.32
C SER A 156 19.54 -13.21 -3.47
N ASP A 157 19.19 -14.47 -3.21
CA ASP A 157 19.05 -15.46 -4.27
C ASP A 157 17.82 -15.15 -5.14
N PRO A 158 17.87 -15.36 -6.47
CA PRO A 158 16.70 -15.24 -7.32
C PRO A 158 15.53 -16.11 -6.85
N LEU A 159 14.32 -15.58 -7.00
CA LEU A 159 13.10 -16.31 -6.64
C LEU A 159 12.82 -17.41 -7.66
N SER A 160 12.50 -18.61 -7.16
CA SER A 160 12.19 -19.76 -8.02
C SER A 160 10.67 -19.94 -8.17
N ALA A 161 10.18 -20.05 -9.39
CA ALA A 161 8.74 -20.16 -9.65
C ALA A 161 8.14 -21.41 -8.97
N ALA A 162 6.99 -21.25 -8.32
CA ALA A 162 6.33 -22.30 -7.55
C ALA A 162 4.91 -22.63 -8.05
N GLY A 163 4.17 -21.62 -8.53
CA GLY A 163 2.81 -21.81 -9.00
C GLY A 163 2.16 -20.50 -9.45
N LYS A 164 1.04 -20.63 -10.14
CA LYS A 164 0.24 -19.50 -10.60
C LYS A 164 -1.25 -19.80 -10.51
N LEU A 165 -2.03 -18.87 -9.98
CA LEU A 165 -3.48 -18.84 -10.10
C LEU A 165 -3.86 -17.72 -11.09
N SER A 166 -4.58 -18.06 -12.16
CA SER A 166 -4.97 -17.08 -13.19
C SER A 166 -6.47 -16.86 -13.15
N PHE A 167 -6.88 -15.60 -13.18
CA PHE A 167 -8.28 -15.21 -13.18
C PHE A 167 -8.81 -15.09 -14.61
N SER A 168 -10.08 -15.42 -14.80
CA SER A 168 -10.82 -15.23 -16.04
C SER A 168 -12.06 -14.37 -15.73
N PHE A 169 -11.87 -13.05 -15.77
CA PHE A 169 -12.96 -12.10 -15.63
C PHE A 169 -13.75 -12.01 -16.95
N PRO A 170 -15.09 -12.10 -16.90
CA PRO A 170 -15.93 -11.78 -18.05
C PRO A 170 -15.71 -10.36 -18.57
N ALA A 171 -16.10 -10.11 -19.82
CA ALA A 171 -16.01 -8.78 -20.41
C ALA A 171 -16.90 -7.75 -19.68
N GLY A 172 -16.45 -6.50 -19.63
CA GLY A 172 -17.19 -5.40 -19.01
C GLY A 172 -17.13 -5.40 -17.48
N TRP A 173 -16.10 -6.02 -16.90
CA TRP A 173 -15.83 -5.99 -15.47
C TRP A 173 -15.03 -4.74 -15.09
N GLU A 174 -15.58 -3.93 -14.21
CA GLU A 174 -15.03 -2.64 -13.80
C GLU A 174 -13.96 -2.75 -12.71
N HIS A 175 -14.13 -3.67 -11.75
CA HIS A 175 -13.21 -3.84 -10.62
C HIS A 175 -12.71 -5.29 -10.55
N THR A 176 -11.44 -5.53 -10.84
CA THR A 176 -10.87 -6.89 -10.94
C THR A 176 -10.45 -7.44 -9.59
N THR A 177 -9.16 -7.69 -9.40
CA THR A 177 -8.55 -8.13 -8.14
C THR A 177 -7.38 -7.20 -7.88
N TYR A 178 -7.16 -6.83 -6.63
CA TYR A 178 -6.22 -5.76 -6.30
C TYR A 178 -5.43 -6.03 -5.01
N ALA A 179 -6.03 -6.70 -4.02
CA ALA A 179 -5.41 -6.90 -2.71
C ALA A 179 -5.15 -8.38 -2.38
N LEU A 180 -4.10 -8.62 -1.60
CA LEU A 180 -3.81 -9.91 -0.98
C LEU A 180 -3.58 -9.79 0.52
N ALA A 181 -4.00 -10.79 1.29
CA ALA A 181 -3.47 -11.05 2.63
C ALA A 181 -3.09 -12.52 2.76
N MET A 182 -2.07 -12.81 3.56
CA MET A 182 -1.59 -14.17 3.77
C MET A 182 -1.32 -14.42 5.25
N ARG A 183 -1.58 -15.65 5.69
CA ARG A 183 -1.15 -16.14 7.01
C ARG A 183 -0.93 -17.66 6.99
N PRO A 184 -0.13 -18.22 7.91
CA PRO A 184 -0.12 -19.67 8.12
C PRO A 184 -1.53 -20.20 8.41
N ALA A 185 -1.89 -21.34 7.82
CA ALA A 185 -3.16 -22.00 8.11
C ALA A 185 -3.07 -22.82 9.40
N THR A 186 -4.13 -22.83 10.21
CA THR A 186 -4.18 -23.59 11.48
C THR A 186 -3.96 -25.09 11.28
N ALA A 187 -4.45 -25.65 10.17
CA ALA A 187 -4.29 -27.06 9.81
C ALA A 187 -3.01 -27.37 9.00
N GLY A 188 -2.11 -26.39 8.85
CA GLY A 188 -0.93 -26.47 7.99
C GLY A 188 -1.17 -25.91 6.59
N GLY A 189 -0.08 -25.45 5.96
CA GLY A 189 -0.13 -24.68 4.71
C GLY A 189 -0.26 -23.18 4.94
N ILE A 190 -0.65 -22.45 3.91
CA ILE A 190 -0.76 -20.99 3.89
C ILE A 190 -2.14 -20.62 3.37
N GLU A 191 -2.88 -19.80 4.11
CA GLU A 191 -4.10 -19.19 3.62
C GLU A 191 -3.74 -17.95 2.80
N ILE A 192 -4.33 -17.83 1.61
CA ILE A 192 -4.21 -16.65 0.75
C ILE A 192 -5.62 -16.10 0.55
N PHE A 193 -5.81 -14.85 0.94
CA PHE A 193 -7.04 -14.08 0.80
C PHE A 193 -6.86 -13.09 -0.34
N PHE A 194 -7.88 -12.92 -1.16
CA PHE A 194 -7.87 -11.99 -2.29
C PHE A 194 -9.28 -11.52 -2.62
N ASN A 195 -9.42 -10.30 -3.14
CA ASN A 195 -10.71 -9.79 -3.57
C ASN A 195 -11.05 -10.23 -5.00
N VAL A 196 -12.34 -10.42 -5.24
CA VAL A 196 -12.96 -10.42 -6.57
C VAL A 196 -13.93 -9.25 -6.55
N GLY A 197 -13.52 -8.13 -7.14
CA GLY A 197 -14.27 -6.89 -7.16
C GLY A 197 -15.57 -6.99 -7.95
N SER A 198 -16.37 -5.94 -7.86
CA SER A 198 -17.65 -5.86 -8.52
C SER A 198 -17.54 -5.62 -10.01
N LYS A 199 -18.50 -6.17 -10.75
CA LYS A 199 -18.57 -5.97 -12.19
C LYS A 199 -18.85 -4.52 -12.54
N LEU A 200 -19.63 -3.81 -11.71
CA LEU A 200 -20.06 -2.44 -11.94
C LEU A 200 -19.77 -1.56 -10.73
N ASN A 201 -19.58 -0.27 -10.99
CA ASN A 201 -19.26 0.73 -9.98
C ASN A 201 -20.37 0.96 -8.94
N ASN A 202 -21.65 0.90 -9.34
CA ASN A 202 -22.78 1.30 -8.50
C ASN A 202 -23.95 0.31 -8.53
N ALA A 203 -23.67 -0.95 -8.85
CA ALA A 203 -24.66 -2.01 -8.87
C ALA A 203 -24.01 -3.33 -8.45
N ALA A 204 -24.76 -4.13 -7.69
CA ALA A 204 -24.31 -5.46 -7.30
C ALA A 204 -24.14 -6.36 -8.52
N THR A 205 -23.13 -7.22 -8.50
CA THR A 205 -22.91 -8.23 -9.52
C THR A 205 -24.01 -9.29 -9.48
N SER A 206 -24.58 -9.62 -10.64
CA SER A 206 -25.57 -10.69 -10.72
C SER A 206 -24.97 -12.03 -10.28
N ALA A 207 -25.71 -12.82 -9.49
CA ALA A 207 -25.26 -14.14 -9.05
C ALA A 207 -24.97 -15.14 -10.20
N SER A 208 -25.47 -14.86 -11.42
CA SER A 208 -25.15 -15.64 -12.62
C SER A 208 -23.78 -15.31 -13.23
N GLU A 209 -23.19 -14.18 -12.83
CA GLU A 209 -21.89 -13.71 -13.34
C GLU A 209 -20.81 -14.09 -12.34
N THR A 210 -19.86 -14.90 -12.82
CA THR A 210 -18.79 -15.46 -11.99
C THR A 210 -17.45 -15.25 -12.66
N VAL A 211 -16.39 -15.30 -11.85
CA VAL A 211 -15.00 -15.17 -12.27
C VAL A 211 -14.34 -16.54 -12.14
N GLY A 212 -13.73 -17.01 -13.22
CA GLY A 212 -12.99 -18.26 -13.23
C GLY A 212 -11.63 -18.11 -12.54
N LEU A 213 -11.20 -19.14 -11.82
CA LEU A 213 -9.86 -19.27 -11.25
C LEU A 213 -9.25 -20.59 -11.70
N SER A 214 -8.10 -20.53 -12.36
CA SER A 214 -7.34 -21.69 -12.83
C SER A 214 -6.00 -21.79 -12.11
N ALA A 215 -5.52 -23.01 -11.83
CA ALA A 215 -4.20 -23.25 -11.25
C ALA A 215 -3.25 -23.82 -12.31
N SER A 216 -2.02 -23.29 -12.37
CA SER A 216 -1.01 -23.68 -13.36
C SER A 216 0.41 -23.41 -12.85
N GLY A 217 1.43 -23.66 -13.69
CA GLY A 217 2.82 -23.24 -13.41
C GLY A 217 3.46 -23.90 -12.19
N GLY A 218 3.03 -25.12 -11.84
CA GLY A 218 3.43 -25.82 -10.62
C GLY A 218 2.37 -25.84 -9.54
N ALA A 219 1.24 -25.12 -9.72
CA ALA A 219 0.06 -25.22 -8.87
C ALA A 219 -1.04 -26.10 -9.48
N SER A 220 -1.80 -26.80 -8.64
CA SER A 220 -2.98 -27.56 -9.05
C SER A 220 -4.04 -27.59 -7.95
N PHE A 221 -5.33 -27.53 -8.34
CA PHE A 221 -6.42 -27.69 -7.39
C PHE A 221 -6.56 -29.14 -6.90
N VAL A 222 -6.84 -29.31 -5.62
CA VAL A 222 -7.11 -30.61 -4.99
C VAL A 222 -8.56 -31.00 -5.28
N GLY A 223 -8.76 -32.16 -5.89
CA GLY A 223 -10.10 -32.74 -6.06
C GLY A 223 -11.02 -32.00 -7.04
N VAL A 224 -10.50 -30.99 -7.75
CA VAL A 224 -11.23 -30.23 -8.78
C VAL A 224 -10.54 -30.38 -10.13
N GLY A 225 -11.31 -30.70 -11.17
CA GLY A 225 -10.86 -30.63 -12.55
C GLY A 225 -11.25 -29.29 -13.18
N GLY A 226 -10.28 -28.57 -13.74
CA GLY A 226 -10.50 -27.31 -14.43
C GLY A 226 -10.63 -26.08 -13.52
N ASP A 227 -11.32 -25.06 -14.02
CA ASP A 227 -11.44 -23.76 -13.38
C ASP A 227 -12.53 -23.77 -12.29
N VAL A 228 -12.24 -23.14 -11.15
CA VAL A 228 -13.25 -22.89 -10.10
C VAL A 228 -13.93 -21.56 -10.35
N GLN A 229 -15.25 -21.49 -10.18
CA GLN A 229 -16.01 -20.24 -10.32
C GLN A 229 -16.17 -19.54 -8.97
N MET A 230 -15.96 -18.23 -8.96
CA MET A 230 -16.08 -17.37 -7.78
C MET A 230 -17.10 -16.27 -8.03
N ALA A 231 -17.85 -15.89 -7.00
CA ALA A 231 -18.74 -14.75 -7.09
C ALA A 231 -17.92 -13.44 -7.12
N GLY A 232 -18.46 -12.43 -7.83
CA GLY A 232 -18.01 -11.05 -7.66
C GLY A 232 -18.36 -10.49 -6.28
N ASP A 233 -18.04 -9.22 -6.08
CA ASP A 233 -18.38 -8.45 -4.88
C ASP A 233 -17.88 -9.11 -3.58
N SER A 234 -16.70 -9.74 -3.59
CA SER A 234 -16.30 -10.68 -2.53
C SER A 234 -14.83 -10.68 -2.18
N ILE A 235 -14.52 -11.24 -1.00
CA ILE A 235 -13.19 -11.73 -0.64
C ILE A 235 -13.24 -13.24 -0.64
N GLN A 236 -12.27 -13.87 -1.30
CA GLN A 236 -12.09 -15.31 -1.41
C GLN A 236 -10.85 -15.75 -0.64
N ARG A 237 -10.84 -17.01 -0.19
CA ARG A 237 -9.66 -17.65 0.42
C ARG A 237 -9.36 -18.97 -0.24
N VAL A 238 -8.10 -19.19 -0.61
CA VAL A 238 -7.54 -20.52 -0.89
C VAL A 238 -6.58 -20.94 0.22
N VAL A 239 -6.39 -22.26 0.37
CA VAL A 239 -5.33 -22.83 1.20
C VAL A 239 -4.31 -23.50 0.30
N VAL A 240 -3.06 -23.09 0.42
CA VAL A 240 -1.94 -23.60 -0.37
C VAL A 240 -1.03 -24.44 0.50
N THR A 241 -0.76 -25.67 0.07
CA THR A 241 0.29 -26.52 0.64
C THR A 241 1.46 -26.59 -0.33
N ASP A 242 2.62 -26.12 0.11
CA ASP A 242 3.87 -26.26 -0.63
C ASP A 242 4.51 -27.63 -0.35
N THR A 243 4.67 -28.45 -1.39
CA THR A 243 5.29 -29.78 -1.31
C THR A 243 6.79 -29.77 -1.61
N GLY A 244 7.36 -28.58 -1.87
CA GLY A 244 8.73 -28.39 -2.33
C GLY A 244 8.87 -28.50 -3.86
N SER A 245 8.06 -29.33 -4.51
CA SER A 245 8.03 -29.47 -5.99
C SER A 245 6.85 -28.78 -6.65
N SER A 246 5.72 -28.67 -5.95
CA SER A 246 4.47 -28.12 -6.47
C SER A 246 3.65 -27.48 -5.36
N LEU A 247 2.67 -26.67 -5.75
CA LEU A 247 1.66 -26.10 -4.86
C LEU A 247 0.35 -26.87 -5.01
N SER A 248 -0.11 -27.45 -3.92
CA SER A 248 -1.44 -28.07 -3.83
C SER A 248 -2.41 -27.02 -3.30
N VAL A 249 -3.49 -26.75 -4.04
CA VAL A 249 -4.40 -25.64 -3.75
C VAL A 249 -5.79 -26.16 -3.45
N VAL A 250 -6.35 -25.82 -2.29
CA VAL A 250 -7.77 -26.08 -2.00
C VAL A 250 -8.61 -25.03 -2.73
N ALA A 251 -9.73 -25.46 -3.30
CA ALA A 251 -10.66 -24.57 -4.01
C ALA A 251 -11.05 -23.35 -3.15
N PRO A 252 -11.21 -22.16 -3.76
CA PRO A 252 -11.56 -20.95 -3.05
C PRO A 252 -12.89 -21.09 -2.31
N VAL A 253 -12.95 -20.48 -1.13
CA VAL A 253 -14.20 -20.29 -0.38
C VAL A 253 -14.43 -18.80 -0.10
N PRO A 254 -15.68 -18.33 -0.14
CA PRO A 254 -15.99 -16.94 0.17
C PRO A 254 -15.76 -16.66 1.65
N ILE A 255 -15.22 -15.48 1.93
CA ILE A 255 -14.94 -14.94 3.27
C ILE A 255 -15.76 -13.69 3.55
N ALA A 256 -16.08 -12.91 2.52
CA ALA A 256 -16.93 -11.73 2.60
C ALA A 256 -17.71 -11.55 1.29
N THR A 257 -18.87 -10.89 1.37
CA THR A 257 -19.67 -10.46 0.20
C THR A 257 -20.10 -9.00 0.34
N GLY A 258 -20.69 -8.44 -0.72
CA GLY A 258 -21.22 -7.08 -0.72
C GLY A 258 -20.12 -6.04 -0.64
N LEU A 259 -19.03 -6.24 -1.40
CA LEU A 259 -17.91 -5.32 -1.53
C LEU A 259 -17.84 -4.77 -2.94
N ARG A 260 -17.37 -3.53 -3.12
CA ARG A 260 -17.12 -2.97 -4.45
C ARG A 260 -15.75 -3.37 -4.96
N ASN A 261 -14.71 -2.98 -4.25
CA ASN A 261 -13.31 -3.24 -4.59
C ASN A 261 -12.43 -3.10 -3.35
N ALA A 262 -12.25 -4.20 -2.61
CA ALA A 262 -11.30 -4.22 -1.51
C ALA A 262 -9.85 -4.20 -2.04
N ALA A 263 -9.23 -3.02 -2.06
CA ALA A 263 -7.92 -2.77 -2.68
C ALA A 263 -6.72 -2.85 -1.71
N GLY A 264 -6.98 -2.89 -0.39
CA GLY A 264 -5.99 -3.14 0.67
C GLY A 264 -6.50 -4.12 1.72
N MET A 265 -5.64 -5.03 2.18
CA MET A 265 -5.99 -5.98 3.25
C MET A 265 -4.77 -6.51 4.03
N THR A 266 -4.95 -6.72 5.33
CA THR A 266 -3.93 -7.31 6.22
C THR A 266 -4.54 -8.04 7.42
N PHE A 267 -3.70 -8.77 8.14
CA PHE A 267 -4.05 -9.34 9.44
C PHE A 267 -3.48 -8.51 10.58
N ASP A 268 -4.26 -8.32 11.64
CA ASP A 268 -3.70 -7.85 12.91
C ASP A 268 -3.02 -8.98 13.70
N GLY A 269 -2.37 -8.63 14.81
CA GLY A 269 -1.70 -9.60 15.68
C GLY A 269 -2.65 -10.61 16.36
N ALA A 270 -3.96 -10.34 16.39
CA ALA A 270 -4.98 -11.27 16.88
C ALA A 270 -5.54 -12.19 15.78
N GLY A 271 -5.11 -11.99 14.52
CA GLY A 271 -5.55 -12.74 13.37
C GLY A 271 -6.89 -12.28 12.79
N ASN A 272 -7.39 -11.10 13.17
CA ASN A 272 -8.54 -10.49 12.51
C ASN A 272 -8.13 -10.00 11.12
N LEU A 273 -8.99 -10.20 10.12
CA LEU A 273 -8.78 -9.71 8.78
C LEU A 273 -9.31 -8.28 8.69
N TRP A 274 -8.42 -7.33 8.42
CA TRP A 274 -8.74 -5.93 8.17
C TRP A 274 -8.58 -5.64 6.69
N PHE A 275 -9.52 -4.90 6.13
CA PHE A 275 -9.49 -4.52 4.72
C PHE A 275 -10.25 -3.21 4.51
N GLU A 276 -9.85 -2.46 3.52
CA GLU A 276 -10.63 -1.32 3.04
C GLU A 276 -11.52 -1.74 1.86
N ASP A 277 -12.57 -0.97 1.59
CA ASP A 277 -13.39 -1.07 0.38
C ASP A 277 -13.51 0.31 -0.27
N ASN A 278 -13.23 0.41 -1.56
CA ASN A 278 -13.33 1.67 -2.29
C ASN A 278 -14.79 2.09 -2.47
N GLY A 279 -15.09 3.34 -2.16
CA GLY A 279 -16.41 3.93 -2.31
C GLY A 279 -16.84 4.09 -3.77
N ILE A 280 -18.15 4.14 -3.97
CA ILE A 280 -18.80 4.33 -5.27
C ILE A 280 -18.37 5.67 -5.86
N ASP A 281 -17.81 5.63 -7.07
CA ASP A 281 -17.54 6.84 -7.84
C ASP A 281 -18.85 7.44 -8.33
N ASN A 282 -18.98 8.77 -8.33
CA ASN A 282 -20.18 9.41 -8.87
C ASN A 282 -20.20 9.30 -10.41
N PRO A 283 -21.19 8.60 -11.02
CA PRO A 283 -21.25 8.45 -12.47
C PRO A 283 -21.51 9.75 -13.21
N ALA A 284 -22.12 10.74 -12.55
CA ALA A 284 -22.43 12.05 -13.13
C ALA A 284 -21.26 13.02 -13.02
N ASN A 285 -20.41 12.86 -12.00
CA ASN A 285 -19.19 13.62 -11.83
C ASN A 285 -18.08 12.72 -11.28
N PRO A 286 -17.24 12.14 -12.15
CA PRO A 286 -16.18 11.22 -11.72
C PRO A 286 -15.16 11.86 -10.78
N SER A 287 -15.07 13.20 -10.68
CA SER A 287 -14.21 13.90 -9.70
C SER A 287 -14.82 14.02 -8.29
N ALA A 288 -15.97 13.39 -8.05
CA ALA A 288 -16.61 13.36 -6.74
C ALA A 288 -16.95 11.91 -6.37
N SER A 289 -16.71 11.54 -5.12
CA SER A 289 -17.21 10.28 -4.58
C SER A 289 -18.70 10.37 -4.24
N TRP A 290 -19.43 9.30 -4.53
CA TRP A 290 -20.83 9.13 -4.12
C TRP A 290 -20.88 8.51 -2.72
N SER A 291 -20.16 7.41 -2.51
CA SER A 291 -19.98 6.85 -1.17
C SER A 291 -18.54 7.04 -0.70
N ALA A 292 -18.35 7.08 0.61
CA ALA A 292 -17.02 7.07 1.20
C ALA A 292 -16.32 5.73 0.95
N ASP A 293 -14.99 5.78 0.85
CA ASP A 293 -14.15 4.60 1.10
C ASP A 293 -14.32 4.20 2.57
N THR A 294 -14.18 2.92 2.86
CA THR A 294 -14.48 2.39 4.20
C THR A 294 -13.45 1.39 4.68
N LEU A 295 -13.28 1.27 5.99
CA LEU A 295 -12.45 0.26 6.65
C LEU A 295 -13.34 -0.75 7.36
N HIS A 296 -13.02 -2.03 7.20
CA HIS A 296 -13.79 -3.16 7.72
C HIS A 296 -12.90 -4.16 8.47
N VAL A 297 -13.54 -4.99 9.28
CA VAL A 297 -12.88 -6.09 10.00
C VAL A 297 -13.76 -7.34 10.02
N ILE A 298 -13.13 -8.50 9.86
CA ILE A 298 -13.70 -9.80 10.16
C ILE A 298 -12.88 -10.42 11.27
N SER A 299 -13.52 -10.66 12.42
CA SER A 299 -12.81 -11.24 13.57
C SER A 299 -12.26 -12.62 13.25
N ALA A 300 -11.11 -12.97 13.82
CA ALA A 300 -10.42 -14.24 13.56
C ALA A 300 -11.32 -15.47 13.73
N ALA A 301 -12.22 -15.42 14.72
CA ALA A 301 -13.16 -16.50 15.04
C ALA A 301 -14.28 -16.69 13.99
N LEU A 302 -14.55 -15.69 13.15
CA LEU A 302 -15.60 -15.72 12.13
C LEU A 302 -15.07 -16.08 10.74
N ILE A 303 -13.75 -15.98 10.51
CA ILE A 303 -13.14 -16.23 9.20
C ILE A 303 -13.38 -17.67 8.76
N GLY A 304 -14.10 -17.83 7.64
CA GLY A 304 -14.45 -19.13 7.09
C GLY A 304 -15.55 -19.88 7.85
N VAL A 305 -16.17 -19.25 8.85
CA VAL A 305 -17.32 -19.78 9.61
C VAL A 305 -18.60 -19.08 9.17
N THR A 306 -18.57 -17.76 9.12
CA THR A 306 -19.65 -16.92 8.60
C THR A 306 -19.12 -16.07 7.45
N VAL A 307 -19.96 -15.84 6.45
CA VAL A 307 -19.65 -14.92 5.34
C VAL A 307 -20.44 -13.64 5.56
N PRO A 308 -19.86 -12.62 6.22
CA PRO A 308 -20.52 -11.33 6.39
C PRO A 308 -20.75 -10.64 5.05
N ASP A 309 -21.88 -9.95 4.96
CA ASP A 309 -22.25 -9.06 3.86
C ASP A 309 -21.98 -7.61 4.27
N PHE A 310 -21.27 -6.86 3.43
CA PHE A 310 -20.92 -5.45 3.65
C PHE A 310 -21.82 -4.48 2.86
N GLY A 311 -22.80 -5.01 2.12
CA GLY A 311 -23.98 -4.27 1.68
C GLY A 311 -23.84 -3.56 0.34
N PHE A 312 -22.69 -3.58 -0.33
CA PHE A 312 -22.59 -3.05 -1.68
C PHE A 312 -23.57 -3.77 -2.62
N ALA A 313 -24.29 -3.08 -3.53
CA ALA A 313 -24.31 -1.64 -3.75
C ALA A 313 -25.47 -0.91 -3.02
N GLY A 314 -26.24 -1.63 -2.20
CA GLY A 314 -27.51 -1.15 -1.64
C GLY A 314 -27.38 -0.38 -0.32
N THR A 315 -26.37 -0.70 0.49
CA THR A 315 -26.08 -0.05 1.77
C THR A 315 -24.67 0.54 1.75
N TYR A 316 -24.54 1.86 1.91
CA TYR A 316 -23.25 2.55 1.89
C TYR A 316 -23.26 3.83 2.73
N VAL A 317 -22.07 4.35 3.03
CA VAL A 317 -21.89 5.65 3.70
C VAL A 317 -21.87 6.76 2.65
N ASP A 318 -22.83 7.68 2.69
CA ASP A 318 -22.82 8.86 1.82
C ASP A 318 -21.57 9.72 2.09
N TYR A 319 -20.81 10.02 1.03
CA TYR A 319 -19.51 10.67 1.17
C TYR A 319 -19.59 12.07 1.80
N ALA A 320 -20.62 12.85 1.45
CA ALA A 320 -20.75 14.23 1.90
C ALA A 320 -21.29 14.34 3.33
N THR A 321 -22.25 13.49 3.68
CA THR A 321 -23.01 13.62 4.94
C THR A 321 -22.59 12.62 6.00
N GLY A 322 -22.00 11.49 5.62
CA GLY A 322 -21.74 10.34 6.50
C GLY A 322 -23.00 9.56 6.88
N ALA A 323 -24.15 9.85 6.26
CA ALA A 323 -25.37 9.10 6.51
C ALA A 323 -25.30 7.71 5.86
N ILE A 324 -25.85 6.70 6.53
CA ILE A 324 -26.06 5.39 5.92
C ILE A 324 -27.24 5.48 4.94
N VAL A 325 -26.99 5.19 3.67
CA VAL A 325 -28.01 5.14 2.61
C VAL A 325 -28.44 3.70 2.39
N GLY A 326 -29.74 3.49 2.15
CA GLY A 326 -30.33 2.19 1.84
C GLY A 326 -30.03 1.09 2.88
N PRO A 327 -30.19 1.34 4.19
CA PRO A 327 -29.82 0.38 5.23
C PRO A 327 -30.59 -0.94 5.06
N THR A 328 -29.84 -2.03 4.89
CA THR A 328 -30.39 -3.39 4.76
C THR A 328 -30.07 -4.19 6.02
N ALA A 329 -31.06 -4.94 6.52
CA ALA A 329 -30.87 -5.78 7.71
C ALA A 329 -29.83 -6.88 7.45
N GLY A 330 -28.90 -7.08 8.39
CA GLY A 330 -27.85 -8.10 8.30
C GLY A 330 -26.54 -7.63 7.65
N VAL A 331 -26.50 -6.41 7.10
CA VAL A 331 -25.26 -5.80 6.59
C VAL A 331 -24.35 -5.42 7.75
N THR A 332 -23.06 -5.71 7.60
CA THR A 332 -21.98 -5.31 8.51
C THR A 332 -21.53 -3.89 8.14
N LEU A 333 -21.72 -2.95 9.06
CA LEU A 333 -21.29 -1.57 8.87
C LEU A 333 -19.76 -1.44 9.01
N PRO A 334 -19.15 -0.42 8.36
CA PRO A 334 -17.73 -0.18 8.48
C PRO A 334 -17.30 0.23 9.89
N VAL A 335 -16.04 -0.05 10.21
CA VAL A 335 -15.36 0.45 11.42
C VAL A 335 -15.06 1.94 11.29
N ALA A 336 -14.66 2.36 10.10
CA ALA A 336 -14.39 3.76 9.78
C ALA A 336 -14.82 4.08 8.34
N ASP A 337 -15.18 5.33 8.12
CA ASP A 337 -15.43 5.92 6.81
C ASP A 337 -14.45 7.05 6.55
N PHE A 338 -13.98 7.15 5.31
CA PHE A 338 -13.03 8.18 4.90
C PHE A 338 -13.76 9.29 4.18
N ARG A 339 -14.03 10.36 4.92
CA ARG A 339 -14.69 11.58 4.44
C ARG A 339 -13.74 12.77 4.52
N PRO A 340 -14.06 13.89 3.85
CA PRO A 340 -13.19 15.05 3.89
C PRO A 340 -12.92 15.54 5.32
N ILE A 341 -11.64 15.69 5.66
CA ILE A 341 -11.17 16.22 6.96
C ILE A 341 -10.67 17.64 6.73
N GLY A 342 -11.36 18.62 7.32
CA GLY A 342 -11.01 20.03 7.09
C GLY A 342 -11.21 20.51 5.64
N GLY A 343 -11.99 19.78 4.83
CA GLY A 343 -12.21 20.05 3.40
C GLY A 343 -11.28 19.26 2.47
N GLU A 344 -10.24 18.62 3.02
CA GLU A 344 -9.30 17.81 2.26
C GLU A 344 -9.83 16.38 2.13
N LYS A 345 -9.83 15.84 0.91
CA LYS A 345 -10.45 14.55 0.58
C LYS A 345 -9.51 13.38 0.85
N SER A 346 -10.10 12.20 1.04
CA SER A 346 -9.46 10.89 1.08
C SER A 346 -10.23 9.96 0.13
N GLU A 347 -9.74 9.76 -1.09
CA GLU A 347 -10.41 8.93 -2.11
C GLU A 347 -9.42 7.95 -2.76
N GLY A 348 -9.84 6.71 -2.99
CA GLY A 348 -9.02 5.66 -3.58
C GLY A 348 -8.07 4.98 -2.61
N ALA A 349 -8.55 4.53 -1.45
CA ALA A 349 -7.80 3.69 -0.53
C ALA A 349 -7.21 2.45 -1.25
N VAL A 350 -5.99 2.04 -0.90
CA VAL A 350 -5.27 1.07 -1.76
C VAL A 350 -4.33 0.10 -1.04
N GLU A 351 -4.03 0.35 0.24
CA GLU A 351 -3.34 -0.61 1.10
C GLU A 351 -3.61 -0.26 2.56
N LEU A 352 -3.19 -1.11 3.50
CA LEU A 352 -3.17 -0.73 4.91
C LEU A 352 -2.09 -1.47 5.73
N ALA A 353 -1.61 -0.82 6.79
CA ALA A 353 -0.69 -1.43 7.75
C ALA A 353 -0.94 -0.92 9.17
N PHE A 354 -0.76 -1.80 10.16
CA PHE A 354 -0.81 -1.41 11.57
C PHE A 354 0.43 -0.61 11.97
N ALA A 355 0.25 0.34 12.88
CA ALA A 355 1.34 1.10 13.46
C ALA A 355 2.38 0.16 14.11
N PRO A 356 3.68 0.33 13.82
CA PRO A 356 4.74 -0.39 14.53
C PRO A 356 4.67 -0.13 16.04
N SER A 357 5.03 -1.11 16.85
CA SER A 357 5.08 -0.95 18.32
C SER A 357 6.14 0.06 18.79
N SER A 358 7.09 0.41 17.92
CA SER A 358 8.10 1.45 18.17
C SER A 358 7.59 2.87 17.95
N PHE A 359 6.41 3.04 17.34
CA PHE A 359 5.84 4.37 17.12
C PHE A 359 5.30 4.96 18.42
N PRO A 360 5.17 6.30 18.51
CA PRO A 360 4.63 6.96 19.69
C PRO A 360 3.26 6.41 20.15
N ASP A 361 3.02 6.42 21.46
CA ASP A 361 1.86 5.78 22.11
C ASP A 361 0.50 6.25 21.57
N ASP A 362 0.39 7.49 21.12
CA ASP A 362 -0.83 8.05 20.51
C ASP A 362 -1.12 7.51 19.10
N LEU A 363 -0.15 6.86 18.46
CA LEU A 363 -0.32 6.15 17.18
C LEU A 363 -0.45 4.63 17.39
N ALA A 364 -0.16 4.12 18.59
CA ALA A 364 -0.10 2.71 18.88
C ALA A 364 -1.43 2.01 18.62
N GLY A 365 -1.38 0.86 17.93
CA GLY A 365 -2.55 0.07 17.58
C GLY A 365 -3.41 0.66 16.45
N GLY A 366 -3.09 1.85 15.95
CA GLY A 366 -3.80 2.43 14.81
C GLY A 366 -3.39 1.83 13.47
N ILE A 367 -4.14 2.19 12.43
CA ILE A 367 -3.98 1.68 11.07
C ILE A 367 -3.65 2.84 10.13
N PHE A 368 -2.59 2.70 9.36
CA PHE A 368 -2.24 3.62 8.28
C PHE A 368 -2.87 3.15 6.97
N VAL A 369 -3.54 4.07 6.28
CA VAL A 369 -4.24 3.84 5.01
C VAL A 369 -3.80 4.91 3.99
N PRO A 370 -2.98 4.56 3.00
CA PRO A 370 -2.69 5.43 1.86
C PRO A 370 -3.86 5.49 0.87
N PHE A 371 -3.98 6.63 0.18
CA PHE A 371 -5.00 6.92 -0.84
C PHE A 371 -4.34 7.28 -2.17
N SER A 372 -4.93 6.87 -3.29
CA SER A 372 -4.46 7.18 -4.64
C SER A 372 -5.63 7.36 -5.63
N GLY A 373 -6.53 8.29 -5.34
CA GLY A 373 -7.71 8.62 -6.17
C GLY A 373 -7.52 9.77 -7.18
N ALA A 374 -6.62 10.72 -6.92
CA ALA A 374 -6.41 11.88 -7.78
C ALA A 374 -5.58 11.53 -9.01
N TRP A 375 -6.21 11.37 -10.17
CA TRP A 375 -5.51 10.98 -11.41
C TRP A 375 -4.50 12.02 -11.89
N ASN A 376 -3.25 11.59 -12.11
CA ASN A 376 -2.19 12.35 -12.75
C ASN A 376 -1.96 13.74 -12.10
N ALA A 377 -2.06 13.80 -10.78
CA ALA A 377 -1.99 15.01 -9.97
C ALA A 377 -0.99 14.84 -8.82
N GLY A 378 -0.10 15.81 -8.65
CA GLY A 378 0.88 15.86 -7.57
C GLY A 378 1.01 17.28 -7.01
N GLY A 379 1.69 17.43 -5.88
CA GLY A 379 1.80 18.73 -5.21
C GLY A 379 0.41 19.31 -4.91
N GLN A 380 0.26 20.63 -4.96
CA GLN A 380 -1.01 21.33 -4.67
C GLN A 380 -2.23 20.88 -5.52
N ALA A 381 -2.02 20.20 -6.65
CA ALA A 381 -3.12 19.67 -7.46
C ALA A 381 -3.68 18.33 -6.91
N ASN A 382 -2.92 17.63 -6.08
CA ASN A 382 -3.34 16.39 -5.45
C ASN A 382 -4.22 16.70 -4.23
N THR A 383 -5.53 16.76 -4.43
CA THR A 383 -6.50 17.05 -3.38
C THR A 383 -7.12 15.80 -2.74
N GLU A 384 -6.70 14.58 -3.13
CA GLU A 384 -7.42 13.34 -2.77
C GLU A 384 -6.53 12.24 -2.16
N ASN A 385 -5.20 12.38 -2.18
CA ASN A 385 -4.28 11.30 -1.83
C ASN A 385 -3.48 11.57 -0.52
N PRO A 386 -4.11 11.62 0.67
CA PRO A 386 -3.39 11.64 1.94
C PRO A 386 -2.89 10.23 2.31
N VAL A 387 -2.15 10.18 3.42
CA VAL A 387 -2.04 8.96 4.23
C VAL A 387 -2.79 9.20 5.51
N SER A 388 -3.85 8.43 5.75
CA SER A 388 -4.67 8.54 6.95
C SER A 388 -4.19 7.59 8.03
N TRP A 389 -4.26 8.02 9.29
CA TRP A 389 -4.22 7.14 10.46
C TRP A 389 -5.62 6.98 11.00
N VAL A 390 -5.98 5.76 11.42
CA VAL A 390 -7.30 5.41 11.97
C VAL A 390 -7.15 4.68 13.29
N ASP A 391 -7.94 5.07 14.29
CA ASP A 391 -8.13 4.31 15.52
C ASP A 391 -9.16 3.19 15.29
N PRO A 392 -8.78 1.91 15.28
CA PRO A 392 -9.71 0.81 15.05
C PRO A 392 -10.77 0.65 16.14
N ALA A 393 -10.56 1.20 17.34
CA ALA A 393 -11.53 1.11 18.43
C ALA A 393 -12.66 2.13 18.32
N THR A 394 -12.39 3.29 17.73
CA THR A 394 -13.35 4.40 17.67
C THR A 394 -13.77 4.78 16.25
N GLY A 395 -13.08 4.28 15.23
CA GLY A 395 -13.27 4.66 13.83
C GLY A 395 -12.79 6.08 13.50
N ARG A 396 -12.20 6.79 14.47
CA ARG A 396 -11.73 8.16 14.28
C ARG A 396 -10.44 8.16 13.49
N SER A 397 -10.34 9.10 12.54
CA SER A 397 -9.19 9.23 11.66
C SER A 397 -8.64 10.65 11.61
N PHE A 398 -7.41 10.76 11.12
CA PHE A 398 -6.84 12.02 10.68
C PHE A 398 -5.81 11.80 9.56
N HIS A 399 -5.52 12.83 8.78
CA HIS A 399 -4.43 12.78 7.80
C HIS A 399 -3.08 12.85 8.52
N PHE A 400 -2.34 11.74 8.49
CA PHE A 400 -0.98 11.63 9.00
C PHE A 400 0.04 12.25 8.04
N ILE A 401 -0.19 12.09 6.75
CA ILE A 401 0.41 12.91 5.69
C ILE A 401 -0.76 13.55 4.95
N GLU A 402 -0.80 14.87 4.90
CA GLU A 402 -1.86 15.58 4.16
C GLU A 402 -1.75 15.23 2.69
N ASN A 403 -2.87 15.39 1.98
CA ASN A 403 -2.82 15.47 0.54
C ASN A 403 -1.89 16.64 0.11
N GLN A 404 -1.60 16.73 -1.18
CA GLN A 404 -0.71 17.73 -1.75
C GLN A 404 0.79 17.63 -1.40
N ILE A 405 1.17 16.77 -0.45
CA ILE A 405 2.57 16.54 -0.08
C ILE A 405 3.21 15.47 -0.95
N MET A 406 2.49 14.38 -1.19
CA MET A 406 2.93 13.24 -2.01
C MET A 406 2.26 13.27 -3.37
N GLY A 407 2.74 12.46 -4.32
CA GLY A 407 2.01 12.25 -5.58
C GLY A 407 0.90 11.24 -5.38
N HIS A 408 1.30 9.97 -5.24
CA HIS A 408 0.40 8.83 -5.16
C HIS A 408 0.90 7.81 -4.13
N PRO A 409 0.71 8.07 -2.82
CA PRO A 409 0.97 7.08 -1.79
C PRO A 409 0.14 5.82 -2.09
N ASN A 410 0.77 4.65 -2.04
CA ASN A 410 0.15 3.43 -2.52
C ASN A 410 0.41 2.23 -1.60
N GLY A 411 1.60 1.65 -1.63
CA GLY A 411 1.95 0.53 -0.77
C GLY A 411 2.38 1.00 0.61
N VAL A 412 1.91 0.32 1.65
CA VAL A 412 2.39 0.53 3.01
C VAL A 412 2.79 -0.79 3.65
N LEU A 413 3.98 -0.83 4.25
CA LEU A 413 4.51 -1.98 4.97
C LEU A 413 4.98 -1.52 6.35
N ALA A 414 4.45 -2.13 7.41
CA ALA A 414 4.97 -1.96 8.75
C ALA A 414 5.98 -3.08 9.07
N THR A 415 7.13 -2.67 9.60
CA THR A 415 8.09 -3.56 10.27
C THR A 415 8.01 -3.31 11.78
N SER A 416 8.86 -3.96 12.56
CA SER A 416 8.95 -3.68 14.01
C SER A 416 9.40 -2.24 14.33
N SER A 417 10.18 -1.61 13.44
CA SER A 417 10.88 -0.34 13.73
C SER A 417 10.50 0.83 12.82
N ALA A 418 9.81 0.56 11.71
CA ALA A 418 9.52 1.57 10.70
C ALA A 418 8.28 1.22 9.87
N ILE A 419 7.70 2.24 9.26
CA ILE A 419 6.80 2.09 8.12
C ILE A 419 7.58 2.40 6.86
N PHE A 420 7.42 1.56 5.84
CA PHE A 420 7.81 1.87 4.48
C PHE A 420 6.56 2.21 3.67
N LEU A 421 6.60 3.33 2.97
CA LEU A 421 5.50 3.87 2.20
C LEU A 421 5.97 4.08 0.76
N SER A 422 5.31 3.47 -0.21
CA SER A 422 5.58 3.73 -1.62
C SER A 422 4.77 4.91 -2.12
N ASP A 423 5.37 5.70 -2.99
CA ASP A 423 4.74 6.69 -3.83
C ASP A 423 4.97 6.28 -5.29
N LEU A 424 3.89 6.02 -6.03
CA LEU A 424 3.98 5.55 -7.40
C LEU A 424 4.78 6.53 -8.26
N ASN A 425 4.54 7.81 -8.05
CA ASN A 425 5.31 8.88 -8.66
C ASN A 425 5.15 10.18 -7.86
N PHE A 426 6.25 10.68 -7.29
CA PHE A 426 6.23 11.89 -6.46
C PHE A 426 5.80 13.16 -7.20
N THR A 427 5.90 13.21 -8.54
CA THR A 427 5.39 14.34 -9.34
C THR A 427 3.88 14.26 -9.56
N GLY A 428 3.25 13.15 -9.18
CA GLY A 428 1.86 12.84 -9.50
C GLY A 428 1.66 12.30 -10.91
N ALA A 429 2.71 12.09 -11.71
CA ALA A 429 2.55 11.66 -13.10
C ALA A 429 2.26 10.15 -13.18
N MET A 430 1.13 9.78 -13.79
CA MET A 430 0.74 8.40 -14.10
C MET A 430 0.99 8.04 -15.56
N VAL A 431 1.21 9.05 -16.39
CA VAL A 431 1.51 8.95 -17.81
C VAL A 431 2.50 10.04 -18.23
N GLY A 432 3.21 9.80 -19.33
CA GLY A 432 4.06 10.79 -19.97
C GLY A 432 5.28 11.17 -19.14
N THR A 433 5.59 12.47 -19.14
CA THR A 433 6.76 13.04 -18.46
C THR A 433 6.38 14.40 -17.90
N VAL A 434 6.66 14.61 -16.60
CA VAL A 434 6.46 15.87 -15.89
C VAL A 434 7.80 16.28 -15.29
N ASP A 435 8.20 17.54 -15.47
CA ASP A 435 9.48 18.07 -14.98
C ASP A 435 10.71 17.25 -15.38
N GLY A 436 10.67 16.64 -16.57
CA GLY A 436 11.74 15.78 -17.10
C GLY A 436 11.78 14.37 -16.50
N ILE A 437 10.82 14.02 -15.64
CA ILE A 437 10.71 12.71 -15.00
C ILE A 437 9.57 11.94 -15.66
N ALA A 438 9.91 10.80 -16.27
CA ALA A 438 8.91 9.90 -16.84
C ALA A 438 8.02 9.31 -15.75
N ALA A 439 6.76 9.01 -16.07
CA ALA A 439 5.79 8.49 -15.10
C ALA A 439 6.29 7.23 -14.36
N ASP A 440 7.01 6.34 -15.06
CA ASP A 440 7.62 5.13 -14.49
C ASP A 440 9.06 5.31 -14.00
N ARG A 441 9.47 6.55 -13.71
CA ARG A 441 10.78 6.90 -13.13
C ARG A 441 10.68 7.78 -11.89
N GLY A 442 9.49 8.23 -11.52
CA GLY A 442 9.26 9.06 -10.34
C GLY A 442 8.97 8.28 -9.07
N GLY A 443 9.06 6.94 -9.07
CA GLY A 443 8.70 6.15 -7.91
C GLY A 443 9.68 6.31 -6.74
N VAL A 444 9.13 6.39 -5.53
CA VAL A 444 9.87 6.56 -4.28
C VAL A 444 9.37 5.56 -3.24
N ILE A 445 10.26 4.98 -2.44
CA ILE A 445 9.94 4.39 -1.14
C ILE A 445 10.42 5.35 -0.07
N TYR A 446 9.54 5.74 0.84
CA TYR A 446 9.86 6.48 2.04
C TYR A 446 9.98 5.52 3.23
N ARG A 447 10.96 5.75 4.09
CA ARG A 447 11.05 5.13 5.41
C ARG A 447 10.59 6.15 6.45
N ILE A 448 9.63 5.76 7.27
CA ILE A 448 9.08 6.52 8.39
C ILE A 448 9.48 5.80 9.67
N SER A 449 10.29 6.45 10.51
CA SER A 449 10.83 5.84 11.73
C SER A 449 10.75 6.80 12.92
N PRO A 450 10.67 6.31 14.16
CA PRO A 450 10.82 7.17 15.32
C PRO A 450 12.16 7.90 15.31
N LEU A 451 12.17 9.18 15.71
CA LEU A 451 13.40 9.86 16.06
C LEU A 451 13.97 9.19 17.31
N ALA A 452 15.27 8.88 17.27
CA ALA A 452 15.94 8.34 18.45
C ALA A 452 15.75 9.30 19.63
N VAL A 453 14.97 8.87 20.64
CA VAL A 453 14.95 9.57 21.91
C VAL A 453 16.34 9.36 22.51
N PRO A 454 17.13 10.41 22.81
CA PRO A 454 18.40 10.21 23.47
C PRO A 454 18.15 9.46 24.77
N GLU A 455 18.71 8.26 24.88
CA GLU A 455 18.64 7.41 26.06
C GLU A 455 18.93 8.27 27.31
N PRO A 456 18.12 8.18 28.39
CA PRO A 456 18.32 9.01 29.59
C PRO A 456 19.72 8.84 30.19
N SER A 457 20.37 7.69 29.96
CA SER A 457 21.76 7.42 30.36
C SER A 457 22.78 8.36 29.68
N SER A 458 22.55 8.76 28.43
CA SER A 458 23.39 9.73 27.69
C SER A 458 23.31 11.13 28.31
N ALA A 459 22.10 11.54 28.71
CA ALA A 459 21.86 12.83 29.35
C ALA A 459 22.47 12.90 30.75
N VAL A 460 22.37 11.82 31.54
CA VAL A 460 23.02 11.72 32.86
C VAL A 460 24.54 11.69 32.73
N THR A 461 25.10 11.02 31.71
CA THR A 461 26.55 10.97 31.48
C THR A 461 27.11 12.35 31.06
N CYS A 462 26.40 13.09 30.20
CA CYS A 462 26.74 14.47 29.87
C CYS A 462 26.64 15.41 31.09
N LEU A 463 25.60 15.26 31.91
CA LEU A 463 25.44 16.07 33.13
C LEU A 463 26.54 15.78 34.15
N MET A 464 26.91 14.50 34.34
CA MET A 464 28.00 14.10 35.23
C MET A 464 29.37 14.57 34.72
N ALA A 465 29.60 14.56 33.40
CA ALA A 465 30.83 15.10 32.81
C ALA A 465 30.96 16.62 33.05
N VAL A 466 29.85 17.38 32.96
CA VAL A 466 29.83 18.82 33.27
C VAL A 466 30.04 19.08 34.77
N VAL A 467 29.40 18.30 35.64
CA VAL A 467 29.56 18.43 37.10
C VAL A 467 30.99 18.06 37.55
N CYS A 468 31.57 16.99 37.00
CA CYS A 468 32.97 16.61 37.24
C CYS A 468 33.93 17.66 36.69
N GLY A 469 33.66 18.24 35.51
CA GLY A 469 34.43 19.34 34.93
C GLY A 469 34.47 20.58 35.82
N ILE A 470 33.31 20.99 36.36
CA ILE A 470 33.20 22.12 37.31
C ILE A 470 33.95 21.80 38.62
N GLY A 471 33.88 20.56 39.10
CA GLY A 471 34.63 20.10 40.28
C GLY A 471 36.14 20.20 40.11
N VAL A 472 36.67 19.80 38.95
CA VAL A 472 38.11 19.86 38.63
C VAL A 472 38.59 21.30 38.49
N VAL A 473 37.79 22.19 37.89
CA VAL A 473 38.12 23.63 37.78
C VAL A 473 38.14 24.29 39.16
N ARG A 474 37.18 23.97 40.06
CA ARG A 474 37.18 24.47 41.44
C ARG A 474 38.36 23.93 42.27
N ALA A 475 38.76 22.68 42.09
CA ALA A 475 39.91 22.10 42.77
C ALA A 475 41.25 22.73 42.32
N ARG A 476 41.38 23.04 41.01
CA ARG A 476 42.55 23.75 40.47
C ARG A 476 42.60 25.22 40.91
N GLY A 477 41.46 25.88 41.07
CA GLY A 477 41.38 27.24 41.63
C GLY A 477 41.85 27.33 43.09
N ARG A 478 41.49 26.36 43.93
CA ARG A 478 41.91 26.34 45.35
C ARG A 478 43.40 26.06 45.55
N ARG A 479 44.04 25.25 44.69
CA ARG A 479 45.51 25.04 44.75
C ARG A 479 46.33 26.27 44.34
N ARG A 480 45.80 27.17 43.51
CA ARG A 480 46.48 28.43 43.18
C ARG A 480 46.44 29.46 44.32
N LEU A 481 45.41 29.42 45.16
CA LEU A 481 45.28 30.33 46.30
C LEU A 481 46.13 29.92 47.51
N SER A 482 46.49 28.64 47.66
CA SER A 482 47.33 28.18 48.78
C SER A 482 48.83 28.38 48.59
N VAL A 483 49.31 28.65 47.37
CA VAL A 483 50.74 28.92 47.08
C VAL A 483 51.11 30.39 47.30
N SER A 484 50.13 31.31 47.26
CA SER A 484 50.33 32.74 47.49
C SER A 484 50.50 33.13 48.98
N ALA A 485 50.21 32.21 49.92
CA ALA A 485 50.25 32.49 51.36
C ALA A 485 51.54 32.05 52.08
N ARG A 486 52.56 31.53 51.36
CA ARG A 486 53.88 31.20 51.93
C ARG A 486 55.00 31.97 51.23
N SER A 487 54.96 33.29 51.36
CA SER A 487 56.13 34.15 51.25
C SER A 487 55.86 35.42 52.06
N ARG A 488 56.13 35.31 53.36
CA ARG A 488 56.52 36.42 54.24
C ARG A 488 57.65 35.90 55.10
#